data_AF-A0A3M7S139-F1
#
_entry.id   AF-A0A3M7S139-F1
#
_cell.length_a   1.000
_cell.length_b   1.000
_cell.length_c   1.000
_cell.angle_alpha   90.00
_cell.angle_beta   90.00
_cell.angle_gamma   90.00
#
_symmetry.space_group_name_H-M   'P 1'
#
loop_
_entity.id
_entity.type
_entity.pdbx_description
1 polymer ?
#
loop_
_entity_poly.entity_id
_entity_poly.type
_entity_poly.pdbx_seq_one_letter_code
_entity_poly.pdbx_strand_id
1 'polypeptide(L)'
;QEQYVPVGISKFKILYTGAKISKDIQAFKFSRNILERMDEVMVPHKFSDEIEQLSMTIKAKPFKDDEELLPLCYRCSHHNPLLNPKGNCCGNCGQPYVFSFASFESLPLVEFIIPDEISDEEAFSLIDFVPNSQFDKDAELREREAVYGDLNTARGSSNRLVIGEQKSSNSLAKDPFVALMKKYSTNAGEYRPVIVNREVLKAIDPTHVFICKWPSPLRWKFYKIILANEPIFFHTDDYDDLKIMNSYKSLVKCEQF
;
A
#
# COMPACT_ATOMS: atom_id res chain seq x y z
N GLN A 1 3.48 31.39 -2.38
CA GLN A 1 4.70 30.57 -2.24
C GLN A 1 5.28 30.44 -3.64
N GLU A 2 6.45 31.03 -3.89
CA GLU A 2 7.12 30.89 -5.18
C GLU A 2 7.51 29.43 -5.38
N GLN A 3 6.81 28.77 -6.30
CA GLN A 3 7.02 27.38 -6.65
C GLN A 3 8.36 27.30 -7.37
N TYR A 4 9.36 26.68 -6.73
CA TYR A 4 10.69 26.45 -7.30
C TYR A 4 10.55 25.72 -8.65
N VAL A 5 10.75 26.44 -9.75
CA VAL A 5 10.77 25.84 -11.09
C VAL A 5 12.22 25.46 -11.40
N PRO A 6 12.53 24.16 -11.58
CA PRO A 6 13.88 23.74 -11.93
C PRO A 6 14.31 24.38 -13.26
N VAL A 7 15.51 24.96 -13.26
CA VAL A 7 16.06 25.68 -14.42
C VAL A 7 16.28 24.70 -15.57
N GLY A 8 15.92 25.10 -16.80
CA GLY A 8 16.10 24.28 -18.01
C GLY A 8 14.95 23.31 -18.32
N ILE A 9 13.94 23.22 -17.45
CA ILE A 9 12.77 22.37 -17.69
C ILE A 9 11.58 23.21 -18.15
N SER A 10 11.07 22.92 -19.36
CA SER A 10 9.91 23.62 -19.90
C SER A 10 8.61 23.08 -19.28
N LYS A 11 7.91 23.91 -18.50
CA LYS A 11 6.58 23.61 -17.95
C LYS A 11 5.59 23.22 -19.05
N PHE A 12 5.63 23.90 -20.19
CA PHE A 12 4.83 23.57 -21.37
C PHE A 12 5.06 22.14 -21.86
N LYS A 13 6.33 21.74 -22.03
CA LYS A 13 6.66 20.38 -22.52
C LYS A 13 6.17 19.29 -21.56
N ILE A 14 6.27 19.52 -20.25
CA ILE A 14 5.74 18.57 -19.25
C ILE A 14 4.22 18.41 -19.42
N LEU A 15 3.49 19.52 -19.45
CA LEU A 15 2.04 19.50 -19.60
C LEU A 15 1.62 18.86 -20.92
N TYR A 16 2.30 19.20 -22.02
CA TYR A 16 2.00 18.65 -23.34
C TYR A 16 2.24 17.14 -23.42
N THR A 17 3.37 16.65 -22.92
CA THR A 17 3.65 15.21 -22.86
C THR A 17 2.64 14.51 -21.95
N GLY A 18 2.31 15.10 -20.80
CA GLY A 18 1.30 14.57 -19.88
C GLY A 18 -0.09 14.47 -20.54
N ALA A 19 -0.51 15.48 -21.30
CA ALA A 19 -1.78 15.48 -22.03
C ALA A 19 -1.82 14.40 -23.13
N LYS A 20 -0.71 14.15 -23.82
CA LYS A 20 -0.62 13.07 -24.83
C LYS A 20 -0.73 11.69 -24.19
N ILE A 21 0.09 11.42 -23.17
CA ILE A 21 0.09 10.13 -22.45
C ILE A 21 -1.28 9.87 -21.82
N SER A 22 -1.84 10.87 -21.13
CA SER A 22 -3.14 10.73 -20.46
C SER A 22 -4.30 10.45 -21.40
N LYS A 23 -4.26 11.00 -22.62
CA LYS A 23 -5.23 10.66 -23.67
C LYS A 23 -5.09 9.19 -24.10
N ASP A 24 -3.87 8.67 -24.24
CA ASP A 24 -3.62 7.30 -24.70
C ASP A 24 -3.99 6.25 -23.62
N ILE A 25 -3.74 6.54 -22.34
CA ILE A 25 -4.15 5.69 -21.20
C ILE A 25 -5.61 5.93 -20.75
N GLN A 26 -6.39 6.73 -21.48
CA GLN A 26 -7.80 7.01 -21.18
C GLN A 26 -8.07 7.75 -19.84
N ALA A 27 -7.10 8.49 -19.32
CA ALA A 27 -7.24 9.38 -18.16
C ALA A 27 -7.83 10.74 -18.57
N PHE A 28 -9.09 10.77 -19.01
CA PHE A 28 -9.68 11.96 -19.64
C PHE A 28 -9.98 13.11 -18.66
N LYS A 29 -10.32 12.82 -17.41
CA LYS A 29 -10.52 13.87 -16.40
C LYS A 29 -9.17 14.51 -16.04
N PHE A 30 -8.13 13.71 -15.85
CA PHE A 30 -6.76 14.21 -15.68
C PHE A 30 -6.29 15.05 -16.88
N SER A 31 -6.54 14.56 -18.10
CA SER A 31 -6.19 15.27 -19.34
C SER A 31 -6.80 16.67 -19.41
N ARG A 32 -8.07 16.82 -19.02
CA ARG A 32 -8.77 18.13 -19.00
C ARG A 32 -8.14 19.10 -18.01
N ASN A 33 -7.78 18.63 -16.81
CA ASN A 33 -7.09 19.44 -15.80
C ASN A 33 -5.70 19.90 -16.29
N ILE A 34 -5.01 19.09 -17.09
CA ILE A 34 -3.74 19.49 -17.72
C ILE A 34 -3.97 20.56 -18.77
N LEU A 35 -4.99 20.41 -19.63
CA LEU A 35 -5.31 21.41 -20.65
C LEU A 35 -5.67 22.77 -20.03
N GLU A 36 -6.47 22.78 -18.96
CA GLU A 36 -6.78 24.00 -18.20
C GLU A 36 -5.52 24.67 -17.65
N ARG A 37 -4.55 23.89 -17.15
CA ARG A 37 -3.24 24.41 -16.72
C ARG A 37 -2.34 24.84 -17.87
N MET A 38 -2.58 24.36 -19.08
CA MET A 38 -1.81 24.72 -20.26
C MET A 38 -2.17 26.13 -20.73
N ASP A 39 -3.41 26.57 -20.51
CA ASP A 39 -3.87 27.94 -20.78
C ASP A 39 -3.13 28.99 -19.93
N GLU A 40 -2.55 28.59 -18.78
CA GLU A 40 -1.72 29.45 -17.93
C GLU A 40 -0.27 29.61 -18.43
N VAL A 41 0.12 28.89 -19.47
CA VAL A 41 1.51 28.84 -19.96
C VAL A 41 1.59 29.30 -21.41
N MET A 42 2.66 30.00 -21.77
CA MET A 42 2.93 30.38 -23.16
C MET A 42 3.10 29.14 -24.05
N VAL A 43 2.15 28.96 -24.98
CA VAL A 43 2.15 27.88 -25.97
C VAL A 43 2.90 28.33 -27.23
N PRO A 44 3.95 27.61 -27.69
CA PRO A 44 4.60 27.92 -28.96
C PRO A 44 3.69 27.61 -30.15
N HIS A 45 3.62 28.52 -31.13
CA HIS A 45 2.76 28.40 -32.33
C HIS A 45 2.85 27.06 -33.08
N LYS A 46 4.03 26.42 -33.08
CA LYS A 46 4.24 25.12 -33.73
C LYS A 46 3.36 24.00 -33.17
N PHE A 47 2.89 24.13 -31.93
CA PHE A 47 2.09 23.11 -31.24
C PHE A 47 0.60 23.48 -31.17
N SER A 48 0.19 24.65 -31.65
CA SER A 48 -1.19 25.15 -31.52
C SER A 48 -2.20 24.19 -32.15
N ASP A 49 -1.97 23.79 -33.41
CA ASP A 49 -2.87 22.87 -34.13
C ASP A 49 -2.99 21.52 -33.43
N GLU A 50 -1.88 20.96 -32.96
CA GLU A 50 -1.88 19.68 -32.24
C GLU A 50 -2.62 19.78 -30.90
N ILE A 51 -2.44 20.87 -30.17
CA ILE A 51 -3.12 21.09 -28.88
C ILE A 51 -4.61 21.29 -29.09
N GLU A 52 -5.00 21.99 -30.15
CA GLU A 52 -6.41 22.19 -30.47
C GLU A 52 -7.08 20.84 -30.80
N GLN A 53 -6.45 20.02 -31.64
CA GLN A 53 -6.91 18.66 -31.93
C GLN A 53 -7.00 17.79 -30.67
N LEU A 54 -5.98 17.85 -29.81
CA LEU A 54 -5.94 17.13 -28.54
C LEU A 54 -7.09 17.58 -27.62
N SER A 55 -7.33 18.89 -27.52
CA SER A 55 -8.39 19.50 -26.74
C SER A 55 -9.78 19.07 -27.22
N MET A 56 -10.04 19.10 -28.53
CA MET A 56 -11.30 18.61 -29.10
C MET A 56 -11.51 17.12 -28.81
N THR A 57 -10.46 16.31 -28.98
CA THR A 57 -10.52 14.86 -28.75
C THR A 57 -10.85 14.53 -27.30
N ILE A 58 -10.18 15.19 -26.35
CA ILE A 58 -10.42 15.00 -24.90
C ILE A 58 -11.81 15.50 -24.50
N LYS A 59 -12.28 16.63 -25.06
CA LYS A 59 -13.60 17.19 -24.77
C LYS A 59 -14.74 16.31 -25.26
N ALA A 60 -14.53 15.53 -26.32
CA ALA A 60 -15.50 14.56 -26.84
C ALA A 60 -15.65 13.30 -25.97
N LYS A 61 -14.75 13.06 -25.01
CA LYS A 61 -14.76 11.89 -24.12
C LYS A 61 -15.43 12.21 -22.77
N PRO A 62 -15.99 11.23 -22.04
CA PRO A 62 -16.62 11.49 -20.75
C PRO A 62 -15.63 12.05 -19.72
N PHE A 63 -16.13 12.83 -18.76
CA PHE A 63 -15.33 13.40 -17.66
C PHE A 63 -15.05 12.34 -16.58
N LYS A 64 -14.30 11.29 -16.94
CA LYS A 64 -13.85 10.25 -16.02
C LYS A 64 -12.47 9.76 -16.43
N ASP A 65 -11.70 9.30 -15.45
CA ASP A 65 -10.48 8.55 -15.70
C ASP A 65 -10.83 7.04 -15.70
N ASP A 66 -9.94 6.23 -16.27
CA ASP A 66 -10.03 4.78 -16.13
C ASP A 66 -9.88 4.36 -14.66
N GLU A 67 -10.69 3.41 -14.20
CA GLU A 67 -10.70 2.95 -12.81
C GLU A 67 -9.41 2.22 -12.44
N GLU A 68 -8.78 1.53 -13.41
CA GLU A 68 -7.50 0.82 -13.21
C GLU A 68 -6.34 1.77 -12.91
N LEU A 69 -6.46 3.04 -13.30
CA LEU A 69 -5.42 4.05 -13.05
C LEU A 69 -5.54 4.70 -11.67
N LEU A 70 -6.69 4.57 -10.99
CA LEU A 70 -6.96 5.29 -9.76
C LEU A 70 -6.16 4.70 -8.59
N PRO A 71 -5.30 5.47 -7.90
CA PRO A 71 -4.53 4.97 -6.77
C PRO A 71 -5.43 4.44 -5.65
N LEU A 72 -5.23 3.18 -5.28
CA LEU A 72 -5.91 2.53 -4.17
C LEU A 72 -5.23 2.89 -2.85
N CYS A 73 -6.00 3.39 -1.89
CA CYS A 73 -5.52 3.53 -0.52
C CYS A 73 -5.62 2.20 0.22
N TYR A 74 -4.49 1.57 0.53
CA TYR A 74 -4.46 0.29 1.26
C TYR A 74 -4.99 0.34 2.70
N ARG A 75 -5.17 1.54 3.27
CA ARG A 75 -5.76 1.71 4.60
C ARG A 75 -7.29 1.69 4.61
N CYS A 76 -7.93 2.35 3.63
CA CYS A 76 -9.39 2.51 3.60
C CYS A 76 -10.05 1.89 2.36
N SER A 77 -9.25 1.25 1.49
CA SER A 77 -9.68 0.66 0.21
C SER A 77 -10.42 1.63 -0.70
N HIS A 78 -10.15 2.94 -0.55
CA HIS A 78 -10.74 3.99 -1.37
C HIS A 78 -9.86 4.27 -2.59
N HIS A 79 -10.44 4.30 -3.78
CA HIS A 79 -9.77 4.77 -4.99
C HIS A 79 -9.74 6.30 -4.99
N ASN A 80 -8.55 6.87 -5.16
CA ASN A 80 -8.35 8.31 -5.12
C ASN A 80 -8.19 8.87 -6.55
N PRO A 81 -8.56 10.14 -6.78
CA PRO A 81 -8.31 10.77 -8.08
C PRO A 81 -6.81 10.92 -8.34
N LEU A 82 -6.41 10.85 -9.62
CA LEU A 82 -5.02 11.05 -10.08
C LEU A 82 -4.43 12.40 -9.65
N LEU A 83 -5.27 13.44 -9.60
CA LEU A 83 -4.91 14.76 -9.07
C LEU A 83 -5.57 14.96 -7.72
N ASN A 84 -4.78 14.82 -6.66
CA ASN A 84 -5.22 15.18 -5.32
C ASN A 84 -4.67 16.58 -4.93
N PRO A 85 -5.51 17.58 -4.65
CA PRO A 85 -5.07 18.89 -4.20
C PRO A 85 -4.36 18.85 -2.84
N LYS A 86 -4.60 17.83 -2.01
CA LYS A 86 -3.91 17.63 -0.72
C LYS A 86 -2.50 17.02 -0.88
N GLY A 87 -2.09 16.70 -2.10
CA GLY A 87 -0.79 16.08 -2.40
C GLY A 87 -0.83 14.55 -2.33
N ASN A 88 0.33 13.95 -1.99
CA ASN A 88 0.54 12.50 -1.99
C ASN A 88 -0.05 11.80 -0.76
N CYS A 89 -1.35 11.96 -0.55
CA CYS A 89 -2.09 11.30 0.52
C CYS A 89 -3.48 10.86 0.06
N CYS A 90 -4.15 10.02 0.84
CA CYS A 90 -5.53 9.65 0.59
C CYS A 90 -6.47 10.82 0.96
N GLY A 91 -7.39 11.18 0.05
CA GLY A 91 -8.40 12.21 0.30
C GLY A 91 -9.38 11.87 1.41
N ASN A 92 -9.64 10.57 1.65
CA ASN A 92 -10.58 10.06 2.64
C ASN A 92 -9.97 9.96 4.05
N CYS A 93 -8.91 9.16 4.20
CA CYS A 93 -8.31 8.88 5.52
C CYS A 93 -6.99 9.63 5.81
N GLY A 94 -6.48 10.42 4.86
CA GLY A 94 -5.25 11.18 5.01
C GLY A 94 -3.95 10.36 4.99
N GLN A 95 -4.01 9.04 4.78
CA GLN A 95 -2.83 8.18 4.71
C GLN A 95 -1.85 8.68 3.64
N PRO A 96 -0.58 8.95 3.95
CA PRO A 96 0.43 9.27 2.94
C PRO A 96 0.70 8.06 2.04
N TYR A 97 0.86 8.30 0.75
CA TYR A 97 1.28 7.27 -0.20
C TYR A 97 2.79 7.08 -0.12
N VAL A 98 3.21 5.82 -0.01
CA VAL A 98 4.60 5.42 -0.17
C VAL A 98 4.69 4.69 -1.50
N PHE A 99 5.49 5.19 -2.42
CA PHE A 99 5.65 4.59 -3.75
C PHE A 99 6.90 3.73 -3.80
N SER A 100 6.87 2.63 -4.56
CA SER A 100 8.08 1.92 -4.94
C SER A 100 8.90 2.82 -5.86
N PHE A 101 10.21 2.93 -5.61
CA PHE A 101 11.09 3.62 -6.54
C PHE A 101 11.31 2.85 -7.85
N ALA A 102 11.03 1.54 -7.85
CA ALA A 102 11.21 0.69 -9.03
C ALA A 102 9.98 0.70 -9.95
N SER A 103 8.79 0.45 -9.38
CA SER A 103 7.54 0.38 -10.16
C SER A 103 6.75 1.68 -10.17
N PHE A 104 7.06 2.64 -9.29
CA PHE A 104 6.24 3.84 -9.04
C PHE A 104 4.81 3.56 -8.59
N GLU A 105 4.53 2.32 -8.18
CA GLU A 105 3.23 1.93 -7.64
C GLU A 105 3.14 2.23 -6.15
N SER A 106 1.94 2.53 -5.67
CA SER A 106 1.70 2.67 -4.24
C SER A 106 1.92 1.33 -3.56
N LEU A 107 2.76 1.33 -2.53
CA LEU A 107 3.04 0.15 -1.72
C LEU A 107 1.91 -0.10 -0.70
N PRO A 108 1.59 -1.38 -0.39
CA PRO A 108 0.57 -1.76 0.59
C PRO A 108 1.06 -1.61 2.04
N LEU A 109 1.66 -0.45 2.34
CA LEU A 109 2.27 -0.11 3.62
C LEU A 109 1.36 0.78 4.45
N VAL A 110 1.18 0.43 5.71
CA VAL A 110 0.53 1.31 6.69
C VAL A 110 1.47 1.55 7.86
N GLU A 111 1.78 2.82 8.08
CA GLU A 111 2.57 3.29 9.22
C GLU A 111 1.79 3.09 10.52
N PHE A 112 2.49 2.62 11.54
CA PHE A 112 1.98 2.57 12.89
C PHE A 112 3.00 3.13 13.89
N ILE A 113 2.48 3.73 14.96
CA ILE A 113 3.27 4.34 16.01
C ILE A 113 3.15 3.48 17.26
N ILE A 114 4.28 3.36 17.94
CA ILE A 114 4.40 2.66 19.21
C ILE A 114 4.33 3.73 20.31
N PRO A 115 3.50 3.55 21.34
CA PRO A 115 3.41 4.49 22.44
C PRO A 115 4.73 4.58 23.23
N ASP A 116 5.01 5.75 23.83
CA ASP A 116 6.27 6.05 24.54
C ASP A 116 6.56 5.12 25.73
N GLU A 117 5.56 4.36 26.20
CA GLU A 117 5.70 3.34 27.24
C GLU A 117 6.52 2.11 26.81
N ILE A 118 6.83 2.00 25.51
CA ILE A 118 7.57 0.88 24.91
C ILE A 118 8.79 1.47 24.20
N SER A 119 9.99 0.98 24.53
CA SER A 119 11.19 1.38 23.79
C SER A 119 11.21 0.76 22.38
N ASP A 120 11.91 1.40 21.45
CA ASP A 120 11.99 0.89 20.08
C ASP A 120 12.63 -0.51 20.03
N GLU A 121 13.54 -0.82 20.97
CA GLU A 121 14.15 -2.14 21.14
C GLU A 121 13.21 -3.17 21.76
N GLU A 122 12.37 -2.78 22.73
CA GLU A 122 11.33 -3.64 23.31
C GLU A 122 10.32 -4.00 22.23
N ALA A 123 9.89 -3.02 21.43
CA ALA A 123 9.01 -3.24 20.30
C ALA A 123 9.59 -4.19 19.26
N PHE A 124 10.85 -3.99 18.86
CA PHE A 124 11.55 -4.90 17.96
C PHE A 124 11.55 -6.34 18.50
N SER A 125 11.88 -6.49 19.78
CA SER A 125 11.90 -7.80 20.45
C SER A 125 10.51 -8.44 20.51
N LEU A 126 9.44 -7.65 20.70
CA LEU A 126 8.07 -8.14 20.72
C LEU A 126 7.55 -8.61 19.35
N ILE A 127 8.04 -8.02 18.27
CA ILE A 127 7.69 -8.42 16.89
C ILE A 127 8.52 -9.64 16.47
N ASP A 128 9.80 -9.68 16.84
CA ASP A 128 10.67 -10.84 16.57
C ASP A 128 10.28 -12.07 17.43
N PHE A 129 9.62 -11.84 18.57
CA PHE A 129 9.05 -12.90 19.40
C PHE A 129 7.80 -13.48 18.73
N VAL A 130 8.01 -14.33 17.74
CA VAL A 130 6.96 -15.14 17.09
C VAL A 130 6.13 -15.84 18.16
N PRO A 131 4.80 -15.66 18.22
CA PRO A 131 3.98 -16.44 19.11
C PRO A 131 4.01 -17.91 18.63
N ASN A 132 4.67 -18.79 19.39
CA ASN A 132 4.67 -20.26 19.26
C ASN A 132 3.26 -20.92 19.16
N SER A 133 2.18 -20.14 19.20
CA SER A 133 0.80 -20.62 19.24
C SER A 133 0.23 -21.21 17.94
N GLN A 134 0.97 -21.19 16.83
CA GLN A 134 0.55 -21.89 15.59
C GLN A 134 1.07 -23.33 15.51
N PHE A 135 2.17 -23.68 16.20
CA PHE A 135 2.65 -25.07 16.22
C PHE A 135 1.82 -25.98 17.13
N ASP A 136 1.20 -25.44 18.18
CA ASP A 136 0.41 -26.25 19.14
C ASP A 136 -1.01 -26.56 18.64
N LYS A 137 -1.62 -25.69 17.81
CA LYS A 137 -3.00 -25.90 17.35
C LYS A 137 -3.13 -26.95 16.24
N ASP A 138 -2.09 -27.11 15.43
CA ASP A 138 -2.05 -28.14 14.39
C ASP A 138 -1.78 -29.54 14.99
N ALA A 139 -1.14 -29.62 16.16
CA ALA A 139 -0.96 -30.86 16.91
C ALA A 139 -2.28 -31.36 17.52
N GLU A 140 -3.07 -30.47 18.14
CA GLU A 140 -4.40 -30.79 18.70
C GLU A 140 -5.47 -31.16 17.66
N LEU A 141 -5.31 -30.72 16.40
CA LEU A 141 -6.18 -31.13 15.29
C LEU A 141 -5.82 -32.55 14.80
N ARG A 142 -4.53 -32.87 14.72
CA ARG A 142 -4.06 -34.21 14.30
C ARG A 142 -4.39 -35.31 15.31
N GLU A 143 -4.36 -35.03 16.61
CA GLU A 143 -4.75 -36.03 17.62
C GLU A 143 -6.26 -36.32 17.62
N ARG A 144 -7.10 -35.34 17.27
CA ARG A 144 -8.56 -35.51 17.24
C ARG A 144 -9.06 -36.30 16.03
N GLU A 145 -8.36 -36.20 14.90
CA GLU A 145 -8.67 -36.96 13.68
C GLU A 145 -8.30 -38.44 13.80
N ALA A 146 -7.32 -38.78 14.66
CA ALA A 146 -6.94 -40.17 14.91
C ALA A 146 -7.94 -40.95 15.80
N VAL A 147 -8.76 -40.27 16.62
CA VAL A 147 -9.68 -40.93 17.56
C VAL A 147 -11.04 -41.29 16.93
N TYR A 148 -11.46 -40.63 15.85
CA TYR A 148 -12.77 -40.86 15.19
C TYR A 148 -12.72 -41.74 13.92
N GLY A 149 -11.53 -42.24 13.55
CA GLY A 149 -11.29 -42.94 12.29
C GLY A 149 -11.76 -44.40 12.20
N ASP A 150 -12.22 -45.03 13.28
CA ASP A 150 -12.33 -46.51 13.34
C ASP A 150 -13.77 -47.08 13.41
N LEU A 151 -14.80 -46.32 13.01
CA LEU A 151 -16.20 -46.79 13.11
C LEU A 151 -17.01 -46.83 11.80
N ASN A 152 -16.44 -46.52 10.64
CA ASN A 152 -17.17 -46.55 9.37
C ASN A 152 -16.67 -47.63 8.41
N THR A 153 -16.72 -48.89 8.85
CA THR A 153 -16.85 -50.02 7.92
C THR A 153 -18.33 -50.40 7.82
N ALA A 154 -18.84 -50.41 6.59
CA ALA A 154 -20.19 -50.83 6.16
C ALA A 154 -21.31 -49.77 6.22
N ARG A 155 -21.51 -49.06 5.11
CA ARG A 155 -22.71 -49.19 4.24
C ARG A 155 -22.77 -48.11 3.17
N GLY A 156 -22.87 -48.55 1.91
CA GLY A 156 -23.77 -48.00 0.88
C GLY A 156 -23.51 -46.57 0.40
N SER A 157 -22.95 -46.46 -0.81
CA SER A 157 -22.81 -45.23 -1.59
C SER A 157 -24.04 -44.33 -1.58
N SER A 158 -23.84 -43.09 -1.13
CA SER A 158 -24.60 -41.95 -1.62
C SER A 158 -23.66 -40.75 -1.68
N ASN A 159 -23.23 -40.41 -2.89
CA ASN A 159 -22.37 -39.26 -3.16
C ASN A 159 -23.13 -37.97 -2.85
N ARG A 160 -23.12 -37.55 -1.59
CA ARG A 160 -23.59 -36.22 -1.19
C ARG A 160 -22.42 -35.26 -1.32
N LEU A 161 -22.40 -34.48 -2.39
CA LEU A 161 -21.57 -33.29 -2.52
C LEU A 161 -21.93 -32.34 -1.37
N VAL A 162 -21.18 -32.40 -0.28
CA VAL A 162 -21.11 -31.31 0.67
C VAL A 162 -20.24 -30.27 0.00
N ILE A 163 -20.84 -29.18 -0.47
CA ILE A 163 -20.11 -27.95 -0.76
C ILE A 163 -19.60 -27.46 0.60
N GLY A 164 -18.46 -28.01 1.02
CA GLY A 164 -17.65 -27.39 2.04
C GLY A 164 -17.18 -26.10 1.42
N GLU A 165 -17.70 -24.98 1.92
CA GLU A 165 -17.11 -23.67 1.68
C GLU A 165 -15.60 -23.84 1.86
N GLN A 166 -14.86 -23.80 0.75
CA GLN A 166 -13.44 -23.60 0.82
C GLN A 166 -13.31 -22.28 1.57
N LYS A 167 -12.89 -22.37 2.84
CA LYS A 167 -12.52 -21.21 3.65
C LYS A 167 -11.30 -20.60 2.98
N SER A 168 -11.55 -19.82 1.94
CA SER A 168 -10.63 -18.82 1.42
C SER A 168 -10.24 -17.95 2.62
N SER A 169 -9.06 -18.21 3.16
CA SER A 169 -8.17 -17.24 3.81
C SER A 169 -8.84 -15.96 4.35
N ASN A 170 -9.74 -16.10 5.32
CA ASN A 170 -10.28 -14.97 6.09
C ASN A 170 -9.44 -14.71 7.36
N SER A 171 -8.13 -14.97 7.30
CA SER A 171 -7.17 -14.64 8.37
C SER A 171 -7.01 -13.13 8.54
N LEU A 172 -7.16 -12.35 7.47
CA LEU A 172 -7.09 -10.87 7.49
C LEU A 172 -8.19 -10.21 8.35
N ALA A 173 -9.37 -10.83 8.45
CA ALA A 173 -10.48 -10.29 9.25
C ALA A 173 -10.31 -10.53 10.75
N LYS A 174 -9.39 -11.43 11.16
CA LYS A 174 -9.08 -11.73 12.56
C LYS A 174 -7.82 -11.04 13.07
N ASP A 175 -7.11 -10.32 12.21
CA ASP A 175 -5.89 -9.63 12.61
C ASP A 175 -6.23 -8.40 13.48
N PRO A 176 -5.76 -8.35 14.74
CA PRO A 176 -6.05 -7.23 15.65
C PRO A 176 -5.56 -5.88 15.10
N PHE A 177 -4.54 -5.89 14.23
CA PHE A 177 -4.07 -4.67 13.57
C PHE A 177 -5.06 -4.13 12.55
N VAL A 178 -5.69 -5.00 11.74
CA VAL A 178 -6.68 -4.58 10.73
C VAL A 178 -7.92 -4.01 11.42
N ALA A 179 -8.31 -4.59 12.56
CA ALA A 179 -9.38 -4.05 13.39
C ALA A 179 -9.05 -2.65 13.94
N LEU A 180 -7.81 -2.42 14.41
CA LEU A 180 -7.36 -1.09 14.84
C LEU A 180 -7.32 -0.11 13.67
N MET A 181 -6.80 -0.52 12.52
CA MET A 181 -6.73 0.31 11.32
C MET A 181 -8.10 0.88 10.92
N LYS A 182 -9.14 0.02 10.92
CA LYS A 182 -10.53 0.43 10.61
C LYS A 182 -11.08 1.45 11.61
N LYS A 183 -10.75 1.32 12.90
CA LYS A 183 -11.15 2.31 13.92
C LYS A 183 -10.54 3.68 13.63
N TYR A 184 -9.24 3.72 13.31
CA TYR A 184 -8.56 4.98 13.01
C TYR A 184 -8.89 5.54 11.62
N SER A 185 -9.52 4.78 10.72
CA SER A 185 -9.90 5.27 9.37
C SER A 185 -11.31 5.88 9.30
N THR A 186 -12.10 5.82 10.39
CA THR A 186 -13.51 6.26 10.38
C THR A 186 -13.64 7.79 10.43
N ASN A 187 -12.62 8.50 10.91
CA ASN A 187 -12.62 9.96 10.94
C ASN A 187 -12.17 10.51 9.58
N ALA A 188 -13.14 10.93 8.77
CA ALA A 188 -12.88 11.51 7.46
C ALA A 188 -12.13 12.85 7.60
N GLY A 189 -10.97 12.96 6.95
CA GLY A 189 -10.28 14.23 6.72
C GLY A 189 -8.99 14.50 7.50
N GLU A 190 -8.76 13.85 8.64
CA GLU A 190 -7.52 14.01 9.43
C GLU A 190 -6.74 12.69 9.52
N TYR A 191 -5.46 12.72 9.11
CA TYR A 191 -4.56 11.59 9.28
C TYR A 191 -4.30 11.34 10.77
N ARG A 192 -4.65 10.16 11.25
CA ARG A 192 -4.22 9.67 12.56
C ARG A 192 -3.40 8.39 12.38
N PRO A 193 -2.14 8.35 12.84
CA PRO A 193 -1.35 7.13 12.79
C PRO A 193 -1.99 6.03 13.64
N VAL A 194 -1.84 4.77 13.23
CA VAL A 194 -2.36 3.64 13.99
C VAL A 194 -1.48 3.45 15.23
N ILE A 195 -2.03 3.58 16.43
CA ILE A 195 -1.29 3.33 17.67
C ILE A 195 -1.45 1.85 18.04
N VAL A 196 -0.33 1.18 18.29
CA VAL A 196 -0.29 -0.28 18.48
C VAL A 196 0.16 -0.61 19.90
N ASN A 197 -0.66 -1.40 20.60
CA ASN A 197 -0.37 -1.87 21.96
C ASN A 197 0.51 -3.13 21.93
N ARG A 198 1.14 -3.46 23.07
CA ARG A 198 1.98 -4.66 23.26
C ARG A 198 1.33 -5.96 22.75
N GLU A 199 0.03 -6.13 22.97
CA GLU A 199 -0.72 -7.31 22.53
C GLU A 199 -0.77 -7.45 21.00
N VAL A 200 -0.92 -6.32 20.30
CA VAL A 200 -0.99 -6.30 18.84
C VAL A 200 0.40 -6.47 18.25
N LEU A 201 1.44 -5.91 18.86
CA LEU A 201 2.84 -6.15 18.46
C LEU A 201 3.19 -7.65 18.47
N LYS A 202 2.78 -8.38 19.52
CA LYS A 202 2.98 -9.84 19.62
C LYS A 202 2.17 -10.66 18.61
N ALA A 203 1.05 -10.12 18.12
CA ALA A 203 0.17 -10.79 17.17
C ALA A 203 0.52 -10.49 15.71
N ILE A 204 1.42 -9.53 15.47
CA ILE A 204 1.88 -9.18 14.12
C ILE A 204 2.93 -10.19 13.67
N ASP A 205 2.80 -10.66 12.43
CA ASP A 205 3.80 -11.49 11.80
C ASP A 205 5.06 -10.68 11.45
N PRO A 206 6.26 -11.07 11.90
CA PRO A 206 7.49 -10.35 11.63
C PRO A 206 7.82 -10.23 10.13
N THR A 207 7.35 -11.15 9.29
CA THR A 207 7.59 -11.12 7.84
C THR A 207 6.84 -9.99 7.13
N HIS A 208 5.81 -9.45 7.77
CA HIS A 208 4.97 -8.37 7.23
C HIS A 208 5.26 -7.03 7.88
N VAL A 209 6.41 -6.85 8.54
CA VAL A 209 6.80 -5.59 9.18
C VAL A 209 8.10 -5.06 8.62
N PHE A 210 8.10 -3.77 8.28
CA PHE A 210 9.29 -3.00 8.00
C PHE A 210 9.61 -2.05 9.15
N ILE A 211 10.89 -2.00 9.50
CA ILE A 211 11.40 -1.17 10.58
C ILE A 211 12.51 -0.29 9.99
N CYS A 212 12.27 1.01 9.96
CA CYS A 212 13.28 2.00 9.62
C CYS A 212 13.96 2.44 10.92
N LYS A 213 15.21 2.02 11.10
CA LYS A 213 16.02 2.40 12.25
C LYS A 213 16.60 3.78 11.97
N TRP A 214 16.27 4.74 12.81
CA TRP A 214 16.84 6.08 12.74
C TRP A 214 17.89 6.26 13.84
N PRO A 215 18.99 6.98 13.57
CA PRO A 215 19.93 7.35 14.61
C PRO A 215 19.28 8.34 15.59
N SER A 216 19.71 8.30 16.85
CA SER A 216 19.28 9.24 17.89
C SER A 216 19.46 10.69 17.41
N PRO A 217 18.47 11.59 17.58
CA PRO A 217 17.34 11.55 18.52
C PRO A 217 15.99 11.10 17.92
N LEU A 218 15.97 10.54 16.70
CA LEU A 218 14.73 10.19 16.01
C LEU A 218 14.23 8.80 16.42
N ARG A 219 12.92 8.67 16.69
CA ARG A 219 12.25 7.39 16.95
C ARG A 219 12.21 6.52 15.70
N TRP A 220 12.25 5.20 15.87
CA TRP A 220 12.12 4.26 14.76
C TRP A 220 10.73 4.36 14.12
N LYS A 221 10.67 4.14 12.80
CA LYS A 221 9.39 4.10 12.07
C LYS A 221 9.03 2.66 11.74
N PHE A 222 7.77 2.31 11.99
CA PHE A 222 7.25 0.98 11.79
C PHE A 222 6.16 1.00 10.73
N TYR A 223 6.26 0.09 9.77
CA TYR A 223 5.26 -0.09 8.71
C TYR A 223 4.83 -1.54 8.67
N LYS A 224 3.53 -1.77 8.44
CA LYS A 224 3.00 -3.11 8.20
C LYS A 224 2.56 -3.26 6.76
N ILE A 225 2.91 -4.39 6.15
CA ILE A 225 2.44 -4.85 4.85
C ILE A 225 1.03 -5.42 5.03
N ILE A 226 0.06 -4.87 4.31
CA ILE A 226 -1.35 -5.32 4.39
C ILE A 226 -1.67 -6.38 3.33
N LEU A 227 -0.99 -6.35 2.19
CA LEU A 227 -1.13 -7.34 1.13
C LEU A 227 0.19 -8.10 0.98
N ALA A 228 0.22 -9.30 1.56
CA ALA A 228 1.37 -10.19 1.64
C ALA A 228 1.80 -10.84 0.31
N ASN A 229 0.96 -10.74 -0.73
CA ASN A 229 1.09 -11.57 -1.93
C ASN A 229 1.98 -10.98 -3.02
N GLU A 230 2.46 -9.74 -2.86
CA GLU A 230 3.31 -9.06 -3.85
C GLU A 230 4.70 -8.79 -3.28
N PRO A 231 5.78 -9.19 -3.98
CA PRO A 231 7.13 -8.86 -3.56
C PRO A 231 7.33 -7.34 -3.64
N ILE A 232 7.54 -6.71 -2.49
CA ILE A 232 7.85 -5.28 -2.42
C ILE A 232 9.34 -5.12 -2.73
N PHE A 233 9.65 -4.50 -3.86
CA PHE A 233 11.01 -4.13 -4.23
C PHE A 233 11.31 -2.71 -3.73
N PHE A 234 12.30 -2.60 -2.85
CA PHE A 234 12.97 -1.33 -2.55
C PHE A 234 14.27 -1.27 -3.36
N HIS A 235 14.59 -0.09 -3.90
CA HIS A 235 15.93 0.14 -4.44
C HIS A 235 16.94 0.06 -3.28
N THR A 236 17.99 -0.74 -3.47
CA THR A 236 19.03 -1.00 -2.47
C THR A 236 19.81 0.23 -2.05
N ASP A 237 19.82 1.27 -2.88
CA ASP A 237 20.72 2.42 -2.72
C ASP A 237 20.12 3.56 -1.87
N ASP A 238 18.81 3.52 -1.58
CA ASP A 238 18.11 4.61 -0.85
C ASP A 238 17.91 4.32 0.65
N TYR A 239 18.14 3.08 1.11
CA TYR A 239 17.79 2.65 2.47
C TYR A 239 18.71 1.56 3.05
N ASP A 240 19.97 1.90 3.32
CA ASP A 240 20.94 1.01 3.97
C ASP A 240 20.52 0.56 5.40
N ASP A 241 19.55 1.23 6.04
CA ASP A 241 19.12 0.96 7.43
C ASP A 241 17.82 0.13 7.58
N LEU A 242 17.20 -0.30 6.47
CA LEU A 242 15.98 -1.12 6.52
C LEU A 242 16.33 -2.61 6.69
N LYS A 243 16.39 -3.07 7.95
CA LYS A 243 16.43 -4.50 8.27
C LYS A 243 15.06 -5.13 8.03
N ILE A 244 14.89 -5.79 6.89
CA ILE A 244 13.76 -6.68 6.59
C ILE A 244 13.92 -7.95 7.45
N MET A 245 12.93 -8.29 8.28
CA MET A 245 12.89 -9.58 8.98
C MET A 245 12.50 -10.69 7.99
N ASN A 246 13.53 -11.19 7.31
CA ASN A 246 13.61 -12.33 6.38
C ASN A 246 12.33 -13.07 5.96
N SER A 247 12.00 -12.90 4.68
CA SER A 247 11.77 -13.99 3.70
C SER A 247 12.22 -13.61 2.28
N TYR A 248 12.48 -12.32 2.02
CA TYR A 248 13.17 -11.85 0.82
C TYR A 248 14.64 -11.55 1.13
N LYS A 249 15.44 -12.61 1.32
CA LYS A 249 16.91 -12.50 1.26
C LYS A 249 17.34 -12.40 -0.19
N SER A 250 17.31 -11.20 -0.74
CA SER A 250 18.22 -10.85 -1.83
C SER A 250 18.62 -9.38 -1.69
N LEU A 251 19.86 -9.22 -1.23
CA LEU A 251 20.71 -8.04 -1.39
C LEU A 251 20.33 -6.81 -0.55
N VAL A 252 20.82 -6.76 0.69
CA VAL A 252 21.24 -5.49 1.31
C VAL A 252 22.57 -5.75 2.03
N LYS A 253 23.65 -5.23 1.44
CA LYS A 253 24.99 -5.11 2.03
C LYS A 253 25.69 -3.92 1.37
N CYS A 254 25.91 -2.84 2.12
CA CYS A 254 27.16 -2.07 2.26
C CYS A 254 26.87 -0.97 3.30
N GLU A 255 27.57 -0.92 4.43
CA GLU A 255 28.86 -0.24 4.61
C GLU A 255 28.88 1.22 4.15
N GLN A 256 28.40 2.07 5.08
CA GLN A 256 28.79 3.45 5.38
C GLN A 256 29.71 4.18 4.39
N PHE A 257 29.21 5.31 3.88
CA PHE A 257 30.00 6.54 3.72
C PHE A 257 29.18 7.77 4.12
#